data_AF-A0A1X7V3P2-F1
#
_entry.id   AF-A0A1X7V3P2-F1
#
_cell.length_a   1.000
_cell.length_b   1.000
_cell.length_c   1.000
_cell.angle_alpha   90.00
_cell.angle_beta   90.00
_cell.angle_gamma   90.00
#
_symmetry.space_group_name_H-M   'P 1'
#
loop_
_entity.id
_entity.type
_entity.pdbx_description
1 polymer ?
#
loop_
_entity_poly.entity_id
_entity_poly.type
_entity_poly.pdbx_seq_one_letter_code
_entity_poly.pdbx_strand_id
1 'polypeptide(L)'
;MATRRRGAACCRCNRTGLCRSCACVKADRSCVSCLPSRLGRCENGQTNSSSTVSPSTTPPPAQSTAVLSDGVDHSPTLCSPPPSPPNSEQSPSLPQSIPSLPSFPPLSSPSFSWGDLEGADCCRIISECYREAVHWRLSLFRVPSGSAGNSFVAELSRLYNAFGEGSSLESIALTAAMLFPMLVLQNPIGKPLDSKMAAKHLVRRIELWKTGAFHLLMDECRTIQSRLPSQVSRRSQDKVHRTFSNLMMKGNTQAAIRLLSDRTRGLSLPIDAFVCPSDPSSGTVFDSLLKKHPQSKPVDPGAVLSDSVPDTHPILYDGIDGQLVRKAALRLSGAAGPSGVDSVQMRRLCVSFGLRSEDLCNSLAAVARRLCVSYVDPTCLASFLSGRLIALTSVPEFVL
;
A
#
# COMPACT_ATOMS: atom_id res chain seq x y z
N MET A 1 54.13 -17.75 -18.71
CA MET A 1 53.12 -17.11 -19.59
C MET A 1 52.40 -16.02 -18.81
N ALA A 2 52.63 -14.75 -19.19
CA ALA A 2 52.31 -13.59 -18.37
C ALA A 2 50.79 -13.32 -18.29
N THR A 3 50.26 -13.38 -17.07
CA THR A 3 48.88 -13.03 -16.72
C THR A 3 48.61 -11.54 -16.92
N ARG A 4 47.63 -11.18 -17.77
CA ARG A 4 47.10 -9.81 -17.92
C ARG A 4 46.56 -9.30 -16.57
N ARG A 5 47.34 -8.46 -15.88
CA ARG A 5 46.84 -7.62 -14.78
C ARG A 5 45.72 -6.73 -15.33
N ARG A 6 44.49 -6.87 -14.82
CA ARG A 6 43.39 -5.91 -15.07
C ARG A 6 43.83 -4.56 -14.47
N GLY A 7 44.22 -3.62 -15.32
CA GLY A 7 44.65 -2.28 -14.90
C GLY A 7 43.53 -1.55 -14.15
N ALA A 8 43.88 -0.93 -13.02
CA ALA A 8 42.99 -0.07 -12.25
C ALA A 8 42.39 1.03 -13.15
N ALA A 9 41.10 1.34 -12.95
CA ALA A 9 40.43 2.39 -13.71
C ALA A 9 41.08 3.76 -13.44
N CYS A 10 41.38 4.53 -14.49
CA CYS A 10 42.07 5.85 -14.38
C CYS A 10 41.27 6.89 -13.53
N CYS A 11 39.97 6.68 -13.24
CA CYS A 11 39.15 7.57 -12.41
C CYS A 11 37.83 6.97 -11.88
N ARG A 12 37.25 7.58 -10.83
CA ARG A 12 35.82 7.44 -10.47
C ARG A 12 35.00 8.30 -11.44
N CYS A 13 34.34 7.65 -12.40
CA CYS A 13 33.62 8.32 -13.49
C CYS A 13 32.32 8.99 -13.01
N ASN A 14 32.05 10.23 -13.46
CA ASN A 14 30.79 10.97 -13.28
C ASN A 14 29.75 10.71 -14.40
N ARG A 15 30.04 9.79 -15.32
CA ARG A 15 29.23 9.40 -16.51
C ARG A 15 29.00 10.50 -17.55
N THR A 16 29.68 11.64 -17.48
CA THR A 16 29.43 12.78 -18.39
C THR A 16 30.33 12.83 -19.63
N GLY A 17 31.13 11.79 -19.91
CA GLY A 17 32.06 11.77 -21.07
C GLY A 17 33.36 12.58 -20.88
N LEU A 18 33.34 13.58 -20.00
CA LEU A 18 34.44 14.52 -19.70
C LEU A 18 35.13 14.18 -18.37
N CYS A 19 36.37 13.67 -18.42
CA CYS A 19 37.19 13.48 -17.22
C CYS A 19 38.01 14.76 -16.96
N ARG A 20 37.80 15.47 -15.85
CA ARG A 20 38.55 16.72 -15.57
C ARG A 20 39.69 16.58 -14.57
N SER A 21 39.68 15.52 -13.77
CA SER A 21 40.58 15.41 -12.60
C SER A 21 41.40 14.12 -12.57
N CYS A 22 41.39 13.33 -13.64
CA CYS A 22 42.09 12.04 -13.68
C CYS A 22 43.59 12.23 -13.97
N ALA A 23 44.40 11.25 -13.54
CA ALA A 23 45.85 11.27 -13.75
C ALA A 23 46.22 11.34 -15.24
N CYS A 24 45.41 10.72 -16.11
CA CYS A 24 45.58 10.77 -17.55
C CYS A 24 45.50 12.22 -18.09
N VAL A 25 44.49 12.98 -17.68
CA VAL A 25 44.28 14.39 -18.10
C VAL A 25 45.28 15.33 -17.45
N LYS A 26 45.64 15.10 -16.17
CA LYS A 26 46.69 15.88 -15.50
C LYS A 26 48.07 15.70 -16.14
N ALA A 27 48.30 14.57 -16.81
CA ALA A 27 49.53 14.24 -17.53
C ALA A 27 49.43 14.48 -19.04
N ASP A 28 48.38 15.18 -19.51
CA ASP A 28 48.11 15.50 -20.91
C ASP A 28 48.11 14.29 -21.85
N ARG A 29 47.55 13.17 -21.38
CA ARG A 29 47.42 11.91 -22.13
C ARG A 29 45.97 11.48 -22.27
N SER A 30 45.70 10.75 -23.35
CA SER A 30 44.37 10.19 -23.62
C SER A 30 43.95 9.18 -22.56
N CYS A 31 42.65 9.17 -22.25
CA CYS A 31 42.08 8.25 -21.26
C CYS A 31 41.88 6.85 -21.86
N VAL A 32 42.80 5.92 -21.55
CA VAL A 32 42.77 4.54 -22.08
C VAL A 32 41.88 3.55 -21.31
N SER A 33 41.48 3.87 -20.07
CA SER A 33 40.75 2.91 -19.22
C SER A 33 39.55 3.48 -18.46
N CYS A 34 39.10 4.71 -18.79
CA CYS A 34 37.92 5.30 -18.16
C CYS A 34 36.62 4.68 -18.70
N LEU A 35 35.56 4.69 -17.90
CA LEU A 35 34.25 4.13 -18.28
C LEU A 35 33.70 4.74 -19.59
N PRO A 36 33.78 6.07 -19.83
CA PRO A 36 33.34 6.65 -21.10
C PRO A 36 34.18 6.21 -22.29
N SER A 37 35.50 5.98 -22.11
CA SER A 37 36.38 5.48 -23.18
C SER A 37 36.01 4.05 -23.57
N ARG A 38 35.72 3.18 -22.59
CA ARG A 38 35.20 1.83 -22.84
C ARG A 38 33.84 1.80 -23.54
N LEU A 39 33.08 2.89 -23.45
CA LEU A 39 31.78 3.05 -24.10
C LEU A 39 31.87 3.88 -25.39
N GLY A 40 33.07 4.27 -25.85
CA GLY A 40 33.28 5.06 -27.05
C GLY A 40 32.81 6.52 -26.96
N ARG A 41 32.63 7.06 -25.76
CA ARG A 41 32.08 8.41 -25.49
C ARG A 41 33.04 9.31 -24.70
N CYS A 42 34.34 9.02 -24.76
CA CYS A 42 35.34 9.85 -24.08
C CYS A 42 35.74 11.02 -24.97
N GLU A 43 35.47 12.24 -24.53
CA GLU A 43 35.78 13.46 -25.29
C GLU A 43 37.26 13.88 -25.16
N ASN A 44 37.98 13.35 -24.17
CA ASN A 44 39.39 13.69 -23.92
C ASN A 44 40.38 12.92 -24.82
N GLY A 45 40.01 12.67 -26.08
CA GLY A 45 40.67 11.64 -26.90
C GLY A 45 40.83 11.93 -28.39
N GLN A 46 40.69 13.18 -28.87
CA GLN A 46 40.88 13.47 -30.30
C GLN A 46 41.87 14.61 -30.53
N THR A 47 43.08 14.23 -30.94
CA THR A 47 43.97 15.07 -31.76
C THR A 47 44.10 14.39 -33.14
N ASN A 48 43.42 15.00 -34.12
CA ASN A 48 43.52 14.91 -35.59
C ASN A 48 44.12 13.65 -36.26
N SER A 49 43.28 12.96 -37.04
CA SER A 49 43.61 12.61 -38.44
C SER A 49 42.32 12.51 -39.26
N SER A 50 42.27 13.25 -40.36
CA SER A 50 41.16 13.44 -41.29
C SER A 50 40.77 12.18 -42.07
N SER A 51 39.47 12.02 -42.40
CA SER A 51 38.94 11.52 -43.69
C SER A 51 37.39 11.56 -43.76
N THR A 52 36.89 12.65 -44.32
CA THR A 52 35.87 12.76 -45.41
C THR A 52 34.69 11.79 -45.61
N VAL A 53 33.48 12.41 -45.65
CA VAL A 53 32.26 12.24 -46.50
C VAL A 53 31.22 11.12 -46.20
N SER A 54 30.15 11.53 -45.48
CA SER A 54 28.70 11.66 -45.81
C SER A 54 27.87 10.55 -46.56
N PRO A 55 26.52 10.65 -46.69
CA PRO A 55 25.58 9.72 -46.03
C PRO A 55 24.54 9.07 -46.97
N SER A 56 23.84 8.01 -46.54
CA SER A 56 22.59 7.61 -47.22
C SER A 56 21.60 6.85 -46.34
N THR A 57 20.46 7.51 -46.22
CA THR A 57 19.07 7.21 -45.91
C THR A 57 18.55 5.77 -46.14
N THR A 58 17.52 5.47 -45.34
CA THR A 58 16.31 4.62 -45.59
C THR A 58 16.33 3.17 -45.04
N PRO A 59 15.26 2.73 -44.34
CA PRO A 59 15.18 1.43 -43.70
C PRO A 59 14.52 0.38 -44.61
N PRO A 60 14.72 -0.93 -44.34
CA PRO A 60 13.85 -1.95 -44.92
C PRO A 60 13.00 -2.71 -43.87
N PRO A 61 11.96 -3.42 -44.35
CA PRO A 61 10.82 -3.87 -43.56
C PRO A 61 10.88 -5.36 -43.19
N ALA A 62 9.84 -5.78 -42.48
CA ALA A 62 9.54 -7.14 -42.04
C ALA A 62 9.49 -8.16 -43.19
N GLN A 63 10.02 -9.37 -42.94
CA GLN A 63 9.59 -10.60 -43.60
C GLN A 63 9.57 -11.79 -42.62
N SER A 64 8.49 -12.56 -42.79
CA SER A 64 8.20 -13.88 -42.22
C SER A 64 8.83 -14.98 -43.09
N THR A 65 8.58 -16.26 -42.73
CA THR A 65 9.03 -17.57 -43.29
C THR A 65 10.34 -18.09 -42.68
N ALA A 66 10.54 -19.37 -42.36
CA ALA A 66 9.73 -20.59 -42.46
C ALA A 66 10.41 -21.72 -41.64
N VAL A 67 9.58 -22.65 -41.16
CA VAL A 67 9.72 -24.13 -41.16
C VAL A 67 11.02 -24.76 -40.63
N LEU A 68 10.88 -25.62 -39.61
CA LEU A 68 11.51 -26.95 -39.58
C LEU A 68 10.52 -27.96 -39.00
N SER A 69 10.31 -29.01 -39.78
CA SER A 69 9.48 -30.18 -39.53
C SER A 69 10.25 -31.21 -38.70
N ASP A 70 9.53 -32.05 -37.96
CA ASP A 70 9.85 -33.47 -37.82
C ASP A 70 8.53 -34.25 -37.62
N GLY A 71 8.36 -35.29 -38.43
CA GLY A 71 7.15 -36.09 -38.52
C GLY A 71 7.26 -37.41 -37.76
N VAL A 72 6.12 -38.04 -37.53
CA VAL A 72 5.99 -39.50 -37.40
C VAL A 72 4.64 -39.93 -38.00
N ASP A 73 4.72 -40.94 -38.86
CA ASP A 73 3.65 -41.64 -39.56
C ASP A 73 2.61 -42.30 -38.66
N HIS A 74 1.36 -42.41 -39.13
CA HIS A 74 0.68 -43.69 -39.38
C HIS A 74 -0.68 -43.50 -40.11
N SER A 75 -0.87 -44.28 -41.16
CA SER A 75 -2.06 -44.34 -42.04
C SER A 75 -3.13 -45.34 -41.50
N PRO A 76 -4.25 -45.62 -42.19
CA PRO A 76 -5.59 -45.45 -41.60
C PRO A 76 -6.35 -46.76 -41.41
N THR A 77 -7.29 -46.80 -40.46
CA THR A 77 -8.23 -47.94 -40.36
C THR A 77 -9.66 -47.49 -40.11
N LEU A 78 -10.56 -48.20 -40.78
CA LEU A 78 -11.97 -47.96 -41.02
C LEU A 78 -12.89 -48.05 -39.78
N CYS A 79 -14.05 -47.43 -39.95
CA CYS A 79 -15.26 -47.40 -39.14
C CYS A 79 -15.65 -48.71 -38.42
N SER A 80 -16.18 -48.55 -37.20
CA SER A 80 -17.14 -49.48 -36.58
C SER A 80 -18.12 -48.66 -35.70
N PRO A 81 -19.40 -49.07 -35.59
CA PRO A 81 -20.46 -48.30 -34.94
C PRO A 81 -20.41 -48.43 -33.40
N PRO A 82 -21.04 -47.51 -32.65
CA PRO A 82 -20.90 -47.43 -31.21
C PRO A 82 -21.77 -48.48 -30.48
N PRO A 83 -21.31 -49.04 -29.35
CA PRO A 83 -22.19 -49.74 -28.42
C PRO A 83 -23.03 -48.72 -27.63
N SER A 84 -24.31 -49.01 -27.44
CA SER A 84 -25.20 -48.34 -26.47
C SER A 84 -25.23 -49.13 -25.15
N PRO A 85 -25.83 -48.61 -24.08
CA PRO A 85 -25.29 -47.67 -23.10
C PRO A 85 -25.11 -48.34 -21.71
N PRO A 86 -24.33 -47.76 -20.77
CA PRO A 86 -24.64 -47.92 -19.36
C PRO A 86 -25.48 -46.72 -18.89
N ASN A 87 -26.49 -47.06 -18.10
CA ASN A 87 -27.38 -46.21 -17.32
C ASN A 87 -26.90 -44.78 -17.07
N SER A 88 -27.83 -43.85 -17.30
CA SER A 88 -27.88 -42.50 -16.75
C SER A 88 -27.13 -42.37 -15.42
N GLU A 89 -25.87 -41.95 -15.51
CA GLU A 89 -25.21 -41.31 -14.38
C GLU A 89 -26.08 -40.12 -14.01
N GLN A 90 -26.61 -40.18 -12.79
CA GLN A 90 -27.27 -39.05 -12.17
C GLN A 90 -26.34 -37.85 -12.33
N SER A 91 -26.80 -36.85 -13.09
CA SER A 91 -26.20 -35.52 -13.04
C SER A 91 -26.10 -35.15 -11.56
N PRO A 92 -24.93 -34.71 -11.06
CA PRO A 92 -24.81 -34.33 -9.67
C PRO A 92 -25.85 -33.26 -9.40
N SER A 93 -26.80 -33.58 -8.53
CA SER A 93 -27.86 -32.66 -8.13
C SER A 93 -27.17 -31.39 -7.63
N LEU A 94 -27.42 -30.26 -8.30
CA LEU A 94 -26.96 -28.96 -7.84
C LEU A 94 -27.32 -28.79 -6.36
N PRO A 95 -26.40 -28.32 -5.50
CA PRO A 95 -26.68 -28.11 -4.09
C PRO A 95 -27.93 -27.23 -3.94
N GLN A 96 -29.00 -27.77 -3.35
CA GLN A 96 -30.26 -27.04 -3.18
C GLN A 96 -30.20 -25.99 -2.06
N SER A 97 -29.12 -26.00 -1.27
CA SER A 97 -28.94 -25.12 -0.11
C SER A 97 -27.58 -24.44 -0.17
N ILE A 98 -27.57 -23.12 0.07
CA ILE A 98 -26.35 -22.34 0.26
C ILE A 98 -25.64 -22.86 1.53
N PRO A 99 -24.37 -23.30 1.46
CA PRO A 99 -23.60 -23.71 2.64
C PRO A 99 -23.57 -22.59 3.70
N SER A 100 -23.80 -22.94 4.96
CA SER A 100 -23.63 -21.99 6.07
C SER A 100 -22.16 -21.62 6.24
N LEU A 101 -21.88 -20.37 6.59
CA LEU A 101 -20.52 -19.95 6.94
C LEU A 101 -19.99 -20.78 8.13
N PRO A 102 -18.67 -21.02 8.20
CA PRO A 102 -18.05 -21.67 9.35
C PRO A 102 -18.40 -20.94 10.64
N SER A 103 -18.65 -21.70 11.71
CA SER A 103 -18.84 -21.13 13.04
C SER A 103 -17.57 -20.44 13.52
N PHE A 104 -17.71 -19.33 14.24
CA PHE A 104 -16.61 -18.63 14.88
C PHE A 104 -16.88 -18.51 16.39
N PRO A 105 -15.83 -18.45 17.22
CA PRO A 105 -15.98 -18.15 18.64
C PRO A 105 -16.47 -16.70 18.79
N PRO A 106 -17.54 -16.45 19.56
CA PRO A 106 -17.97 -15.08 19.85
C PRO A 106 -16.92 -14.35 20.68
N LEU A 107 -16.88 -13.02 20.56
CA LEU A 107 -15.98 -12.22 21.39
C LEU A 107 -16.26 -12.42 22.89
N SER A 108 -15.18 -12.65 23.64
CA SER A 108 -15.20 -12.60 25.10
C SER A 108 -15.59 -11.22 25.59
N SER A 109 -16.23 -11.16 26.75
CA SER A 109 -16.48 -9.89 27.43
C SER A 109 -15.15 -9.18 27.74
N PRO A 110 -15.05 -7.86 27.50
CA PRO A 110 -13.79 -7.12 27.62
C PRO A 110 -13.37 -6.97 29.09
N SER A 111 -12.62 -7.94 29.60
CA SER A 111 -12.19 -8.03 31.00
C SER A 111 -10.86 -7.29 31.29
N PHE A 112 -10.60 -6.19 30.59
CA PHE A 112 -9.38 -5.39 30.75
C PHE A 112 -9.69 -4.02 31.33
N SER A 113 -8.65 -3.30 31.76
CA SER A 113 -8.71 -1.88 32.05
C SER A 113 -7.76 -1.10 31.14
N TRP A 114 -8.11 0.16 30.87
CA TRP A 114 -7.30 1.07 30.09
C TRP A 114 -7.21 2.42 30.80
N GLY A 115 -6.13 2.63 31.55
CA GLY A 115 -6.10 3.70 32.54
C GLY A 115 -7.19 3.46 33.58
N ASP A 116 -8.04 4.45 33.79
CA ASP A 116 -9.16 4.38 34.74
C ASP A 116 -10.45 3.83 34.10
N LEU A 117 -10.42 3.45 32.82
CA LEU A 117 -11.59 2.95 32.10
C LEU A 117 -11.69 1.42 32.19
N GLU A 118 -12.89 0.92 32.50
CA GLU A 118 -13.22 -0.48 32.33
C GLU A 118 -13.33 -0.85 30.84
N GLY A 119 -13.11 -2.14 30.54
CA GLY A 119 -13.00 -2.62 29.17
C GLY A 119 -14.23 -2.33 28.31
N ALA A 120 -15.44 -2.47 28.87
CA ALA A 120 -16.69 -2.20 28.14
C ALA A 120 -16.81 -0.72 27.73
N ASP A 121 -16.54 0.20 28.65
CA ASP A 121 -16.55 1.63 28.36
C ASP A 121 -15.43 2.02 27.40
N CYS A 122 -14.24 1.45 27.57
CA CYS A 122 -13.12 1.67 26.67
C CYS A 122 -13.45 1.24 25.22
N CYS A 123 -14.04 0.05 25.05
CA CYS A 123 -14.51 -0.45 23.75
C CYS A 123 -15.51 0.52 23.10
N ARG A 124 -16.49 1.00 23.88
CA ARG A 124 -17.50 1.95 23.41
C ARG A 124 -16.88 3.27 22.99
N ILE A 125 -16.05 3.88 23.85
CA ILE A 125 -15.41 5.18 23.60
C ILE A 125 -14.48 5.11 22.39
N ILE A 126 -13.61 4.09 22.28
CA ILE A 126 -12.71 3.92 21.14
C ILE A 126 -13.50 3.76 19.84
N SER A 127 -14.60 2.99 19.86
CA SER A 127 -15.45 2.81 18.69
C SER A 127 -16.11 4.12 18.25
N GLU A 128 -16.63 4.92 19.19
CA GLU A 128 -17.19 6.25 18.92
C GLU A 128 -16.13 7.21 18.35
N CYS A 129 -14.95 7.25 18.98
CA CYS A 129 -13.82 8.07 18.50
C CYS A 129 -13.42 7.68 17.07
N TYR A 130 -13.38 6.38 16.77
CA TYR A 130 -13.03 5.88 15.44
C TYR A 130 -14.05 6.25 14.37
N ARG A 131 -15.36 6.11 14.67
CA ARG A 131 -16.45 6.52 13.75
C ARG A 131 -16.37 7.99 13.38
N GLU A 132 -15.93 8.85 14.29
CA GLU A 132 -15.70 10.27 13.97
C GLU A 132 -14.38 10.48 13.21
N ALA A 133 -13.28 9.92 13.72
CA ALA A 133 -11.94 10.18 13.22
C ALA A 133 -11.69 9.70 11.79
N VAL A 134 -12.38 8.64 11.35
CA VAL A 134 -12.26 8.09 9.98
C VAL A 134 -12.67 9.10 8.90
N HIS A 135 -13.52 10.08 9.24
CA HIS A 135 -13.96 11.13 8.32
C HIS A 135 -13.06 12.37 8.32
N TRP A 136 -12.04 12.41 9.18
CA TRP A 136 -11.15 13.56 9.25
C TRP A 136 -10.21 13.67 8.07
N ARG A 137 -9.77 14.91 7.81
CA ARG A 137 -8.73 15.16 6.81
C ARG A 137 -7.40 14.66 7.34
N LEU A 138 -6.78 13.76 6.58
CA LEU A 138 -5.45 13.24 6.89
C LEU A 138 -4.40 14.35 6.82
N SER A 139 -4.01 14.85 7.99
CA SER A 139 -2.94 15.82 8.19
C SER A 139 -2.02 15.31 9.30
N LEU A 140 -1.21 14.29 9.00
CA LEU A 140 -0.35 13.64 9.99
C LEU A 140 1.11 14.07 9.84
N PHE A 141 1.83 14.27 10.94
CA PHE A 141 3.28 14.42 10.92
C PHE A 141 3.97 13.06 10.88
N ARG A 142 5.20 13.06 10.36
CA ARG A 142 6.06 11.88 10.37
C ARG A 142 6.50 11.58 11.80
N VAL A 143 6.33 10.34 12.23
CA VAL A 143 6.81 9.87 13.54
C VAL A 143 8.28 10.26 13.73
N PRO A 144 8.67 11.00 14.78
CA PRO A 144 10.05 11.41 15.01
C PRO A 144 10.95 10.19 15.31
N SER A 145 12.27 10.36 15.16
CA SER A 145 13.23 9.33 15.58
C SER A 145 13.48 9.40 17.10
N GLY A 146 14.11 8.37 17.67
CA GLY A 146 14.46 8.32 19.10
C GLY A 146 13.31 7.81 19.99
N SER A 147 13.38 8.12 21.28
CA SER A 147 12.49 7.55 22.31
C SER A 147 10.99 7.77 22.05
N ALA A 148 10.61 8.97 21.59
CA ALA A 148 9.22 9.28 21.26
C ALA A 148 8.67 8.36 20.15
N GLY A 149 9.45 8.14 19.09
CA GLY A 149 9.08 7.25 18.01
C GLY A 149 9.11 5.78 18.42
N ASN A 150 10.07 5.37 19.24
CA ASN A 150 10.12 4.03 19.83
C ASN A 150 8.85 3.73 20.65
N SER A 151 8.38 4.71 21.43
CA SER A 151 7.15 4.58 22.23
C SER A 151 5.90 4.44 21.34
N PHE A 152 5.83 5.19 20.24
CA PHE A 152 4.75 5.05 19.26
C PHE A 152 4.74 3.66 18.61
N VAL A 153 5.91 3.17 18.17
CA VAL A 153 6.01 1.85 17.55
C VAL A 153 5.69 0.76 18.57
N ALA A 154 6.17 0.86 19.80
CA ALA A 154 5.87 -0.08 20.87
C ALA A 154 4.37 -0.19 21.15
N GLU A 155 3.65 0.94 21.14
CA GLU A 155 2.20 0.95 21.36
C GLU A 155 1.44 0.30 20.20
N LEU A 156 1.84 0.55 18.95
CA LEU A 156 1.28 -0.17 17.81
C LEU A 156 1.55 -1.68 17.91
N SER A 157 2.77 -2.08 18.26
CA SER A 157 3.12 -3.50 18.44
C SER A 157 2.24 -4.14 19.52
N ARG A 158 2.04 -3.46 20.65
CA ARG A 158 1.17 -3.93 21.74
C ARG A 158 -0.26 -4.17 21.25
N LEU A 159 -0.82 -3.24 20.48
CA LEU A 159 -2.17 -3.36 19.93
C LEU A 159 -2.30 -4.51 18.93
N TYR A 160 -1.36 -4.64 17.98
CA TYR A 160 -1.39 -5.78 17.05
C TYR A 160 -1.18 -7.12 17.75
N ASN A 161 -0.29 -7.18 18.73
CA ASN A 161 -0.02 -8.40 19.47
C ASN A 161 -1.23 -8.82 20.33
N ALA A 162 -1.91 -7.85 20.95
CA ALA A 162 -3.14 -8.09 21.71
C ALA A 162 -4.22 -8.78 20.87
N PHE A 163 -4.33 -8.43 19.59
CA PHE A 163 -5.18 -9.15 18.64
C PHE A 163 -4.54 -10.48 18.21
N GLY A 164 -3.26 -10.51 17.86
CA GLY A 164 -2.59 -11.73 17.39
C GLY A 164 -2.62 -12.88 18.39
N GLU A 165 -2.61 -12.59 19.70
CA GLU A 165 -2.60 -13.57 20.80
C GLU A 165 -4.00 -13.92 21.34
N GLY A 166 -5.06 -13.22 20.92
CA GLY A 166 -6.39 -13.42 21.52
C GLY A 166 -6.49 -13.00 22.98
N SER A 167 -5.84 -11.88 23.31
CA SER A 167 -5.91 -11.29 24.65
C SER A 167 -7.30 -10.71 24.95
N SER A 168 -7.53 -10.29 26.20
CA SER A 168 -8.75 -9.58 26.61
C SER A 168 -9.04 -8.29 25.83
N LEU A 169 -8.03 -7.71 25.17
CA LEU A 169 -8.14 -6.52 24.33
C LEU A 169 -8.59 -6.82 22.88
N GLU A 170 -8.73 -8.09 22.50
CA GLU A 170 -9.01 -8.53 21.12
C GLU A 170 -10.15 -7.76 20.45
N SER A 171 -11.25 -7.55 21.18
CA SER A 171 -12.48 -6.93 20.68
C SER A 171 -12.26 -5.52 20.13
N ILE A 172 -11.24 -4.80 20.63
CA ILE A 172 -11.00 -3.40 20.27
C ILE A 172 -9.59 -3.14 19.72
N ALA A 173 -8.65 -4.08 19.88
CA ALA A 173 -7.23 -3.90 19.59
C ALA A 173 -6.95 -3.38 18.17
N LEU A 174 -7.61 -3.93 17.15
CA LEU A 174 -7.41 -3.49 15.77
C LEU A 174 -8.04 -2.11 15.49
N THR A 175 -9.23 -1.84 16.03
CA THR A 175 -9.85 -0.51 15.97
C THR A 175 -8.95 0.53 16.63
N ALA A 176 -8.40 0.22 17.80
CA ALA A 176 -7.45 1.07 18.50
C ALA A 176 -6.16 1.27 17.68
N ALA A 177 -5.65 0.23 17.00
CA ALA A 177 -4.48 0.35 16.13
C ALA A 177 -4.72 1.26 14.91
N MET A 178 -5.95 1.30 14.39
CA MET A 178 -6.32 2.23 13.32
C MET A 178 -6.52 3.66 13.84
N LEU A 179 -7.15 3.81 15.01
CA LEU A 179 -7.42 5.11 15.63
C LEU A 179 -6.15 5.80 16.14
N PHE A 180 -5.24 5.05 16.75
CA PHE A 180 -4.09 5.60 17.46
C PHE A 180 -3.25 6.58 16.63
N PRO A 181 -2.80 6.25 15.39
CA PRO A 181 -2.08 7.20 14.55
C PRO A 181 -2.88 8.46 14.21
N MET A 182 -4.20 8.33 14.01
CA MET A 182 -5.09 9.45 13.68
C MET A 182 -5.22 10.46 14.82
N LEU A 183 -5.08 10.04 16.07
CA LEU A 183 -5.12 10.93 17.23
C LEU A 183 -3.75 11.52 17.54
N VAL A 184 -2.71 10.68 17.63
CA VAL A 184 -1.43 11.14 18.18
C VAL A 184 -0.56 11.87 17.15
N LEU A 185 -0.77 11.64 15.85
CA LEU A 185 0.07 12.20 14.79
C LEU A 185 -0.52 13.43 14.08
N GLN A 186 -1.67 13.99 14.48
CA GLN A 186 -2.19 15.18 13.78
C GLN A 186 -1.22 16.36 13.83
N ASN A 187 -0.96 16.97 12.68
CA ASN A 187 -0.18 18.18 12.58
C ASN A 187 -0.88 19.30 13.37
N PRO A 188 -0.19 19.95 14.32
CA PRO A 188 -0.70 21.18 14.90
C PRO A 188 -0.81 22.26 13.82
N ILE A 189 -1.69 23.22 14.05
CA ILE A 189 -1.93 24.32 13.11
C ILE A 189 -0.73 25.28 13.15
N GLY A 190 -0.35 25.81 11.99
CA GLY A 190 0.62 26.90 11.88
C GLY A 190 1.91 26.49 11.18
N LYS A 191 3.05 26.84 11.77
CA LYS A 191 4.37 26.66 11.17
C LYS A 191 4.72 25.17 11.00
N PRO A 192 5.54 24.81 10.00
CA PRO A 192 6.05 23.45 9.86
C PRO A 192 6.66 22.95 11.16
N LEU A 193 6.23 21.77 11.58
CA LEU A 193 6.64 21.20 12.85
C LEU A 193 8.10 20.73 12.77
N ASP A 194 8.96 21.26 13.63
CA ASP A 194 10.31 20.74 13.78
C ASP A 194 10.29 19.37 14.50
N SER A 195 11.39 18.62 14.38
CA SER A 195 11.46 17.27 14.96
C SER A 195 11.36 17.25 16.49
N LYS A 196 11.76 18.33 17.19
CA LYS A 196 11.78 18.38 18.66
C LYS A 196 10.37 18.62 19.19
N MET A 197 9.63 19.53 18.58
CA MET A 197 8.24 19.80 18.87
C MET A 197 7.35 18.63 18.48
N ALA A 198 7.61 17.97 17.34
CA ALA A 198 6.94 16.72 16.98
C ALA A 198 7.10 15.64 18.07
N ALA A 199 8.32 15.46 18.58
CA ALA A 199 8.57 14.53 19.68
C ALA A 199 7.84 14.92 20.96
N LYS A 200 7.84 16.21 21.34
CA LYS A 200 7.12 16.69 22.52
C LYS A 200 5.61 16.44 22.43
N HIS A 201 4.99 16.79 21.30
CA HIS A 201 3.56 16.53 21.10
C HIS A 201 3.26 15.04 21.13
N LEU A 202 4.08 14.22 20.46
CA LEU A 202 3.89 12.78 20.43
C LEU A 202 3.96 12.16 21.83
N VAL A 203 4.96 12.52 22.64
CA VAL A 203 5.11 12.00 24.01
C VAL A 203 3.88 12.36 24.84
N ARG A 204 3.46 13.63 24.85
CA ARG A 204 2.26 14.06 25.60
C ARG A 204 1.00 13.33 25.14
N ARG A 205 0.80 13.18 23.83
CA ARG A 205 -0.40 12.52 23.28
C ARG A 205 -0.41 11.01 23.53
N ILE A 206 0.75 10.36 23.53
CA ILE A 206 0.86 8.95 23.93
C ILE A 206 0.52 8.80 25.42
N GLU A 207 0.90 9.75 26.27
CA GLU A 207 0.53 9.70 27.68
C GLU A 207 -0.98 9.78 27.87
N LEU A 208 -1.64 10.74 27.21
CA LEU A 208 -3.11 10.84 27.21
C LEU A 208 -3.80 9.58 26.67
N TRP A 209 -3.20 8.97 25.64
CA TRP A 209 -3.68 7.71 25.10
C TRP A 209 -3.59 6.58 26.13
N LYS A 210 -2.46 6.46 26.84
CA LYS A 210 -2.24 5.41 27.85
C LYS A 210 -3.12 5.57 29.09
N THR A 211 -3.40 6.80 29.51
CA THR A 211 -4.29 7.07 30.65
C THR A 211 -5.78 6.97 30.29
N GLY A 212 -6.13 6.69 29.03
CA GLY A 212 -7.52 6.61 28.59
C GLY A 212 -8.21 7.98 28.46
N ALA A 213 -7.44 9.08 28.46
CA ALA A 213 -7.95 10.44 28.30
C ALA A 213 -8.30 10.76 26.82
N PHE A 214 -9.10 9.90 26.19
CA PHE A 214 -9.47 9.99 24.78
C PHE A 214 -10.21 11.29 24.44
N HIS A 215 -11.05 11.79 25.35
CA HIS A 215 -11.78 13.05 25.16
C HIS A 215 -10.83 14.24 24.92
N LEU A 216 -9.73 14.34 25.67
CA LEU A 216 -8.73 15.41 25.47
C LEU A 216 -8.04 15.30 24.10
N LEU A 217 -7.75 14.08 23.65
CA LEU A 217 -7.18 13.85 22.31
C LEU A 217 -8.18 14.21 21.22
N MET A 218 -9.45 13.83 21.38
CA MET A 218 -10.53 14.16 20.43
C MET A 218 -10.75 15.67 20.33
N ASP A 219 -10.82 16.38 21.45
CA ASP A 219 -11.04 17.83 21.47
C ASP A 219 -9.88 18.59 20.82
N GLU A 220 -8.64 18.16 21.06
CA GLU A 220 -7.48 18.68 20.36
C GLU A 220 -7.57 18.44 18.85
N CYS A 221 -7.92 17.22 18.44
CA CYS A 221 -8.06 16.87 17.04
C CYS A 221 -9.20 17.66 16.36
N ARG A 222 -10.37 17.79 16.99
CA ARG A 222 -11.49 18.61 16.51
C ARG A 222 -11.09 20.08 16.34
N THR A 223 -10.31 20.61 17.28
CA THR A 223 -9.75 21.97 17.19
C THR A 223 -8.81 22.11 16.00
N ILE A 224 -8.00 21.09 15.71
CA ILE A 224 -7.15 21.06 14.51
C ILE A 224 -8.02 21.03 13.24
N GLN A 225 -8.96 20.08 13.15
CA GLN A 225 -9.80 19.85 11.97
C GLN A 225 -10.64 21.08 11.60
N SER A 226 -11.26 21.75 12.57
CA SER A 226 -12.07 22.96 12.36
C SER A 226 -11.28 24.14 11.79
N ARG A 227 -9.95 24.17 11.99
CA ARG A 227 -9.07 25.26 11.56
C ARG A 227 -8.21 24.88 10.35
N LEU A 228 -8.38 23.68 9.78
CA LEU A 228 -7.68 23.30 8.56
C LEU A 228 -8.17 24.16 7.39
N PRO A 229 -7.28 24.74 6.57
CA PRO A 229 -7.69 25.59 5.46
C PRO A 229 -8.54 24.81 4.46
N SER A 230 -9.63 25.42 3.98
CA SER A 230 -10.47 24.86 2.92
C SER A 230 -9.64 24.58 1.67
N GLN A 231 -9.87 23.44 1.00
CA GLN A 231 -9.15 23.04 -0.22
C GLN A 231 -9.32 24.01 -1.40
N VAL A 232 -10.26 24.96 -1.30
CA VAL A 232 -10.63 25.90 -2.38
C VAL A 232 -9.56 26.96 -2.67
N SER A 233 -8.52 27.13 -1.85
CA SER A 233 -7.44 28.05 -2.21
C SER A 233 -6.65 27.51 -3.41
N ARG A 234 -6.76 28.16 -4.58
CA ARG A 234 -6.01 27.89 -5.80
C ARG A 234 -4.61 27.36 -5.47
N ARG A 235 -4.33 26.10 -5.82
CA ARG A 235 -2.98 25.54 -5.76
C ARG A 235 -2.11 26.41 -6.68
N SER A 236 -1.36 27.36 -6.12
CA SER A 236 -0.32 28.06 -6.87
C SER A 236 0.61 27.00 -7.48
N GLN A 237 0.98 27.18 -8.75
CA GLN A 237 1.85 26.24 -9.47
C GLN A 237 3.14 25.98 -8.68
N ASP A 238 3.71 27.01 -8.02
CA ASP A 238 4.90 26.87 -7.19
C ASP A 238 4.73 25.87 -6.05
N LYS A 239 3.54 25.83 -5.44
CA LYS A 239 3.23 24.89 -4.36
C LYS A 239 3.09 23.47 -4.89
N VAL A 240 2.57 23.30 -6.10
CA VAL A 240 2.50 22.00 -6.80
C VAL A 240 3.90 21.50 -7.13
N HIS A 241 4.76 22.35 -7.73
CA HIS A 241 6.14 22.00 -8.04
C HIS A 241 6.95 21.60 -6.80
N ARG A 242 6.88 22.37 -5.72
CA ARG A 242 7.57 22.03 -4.45
C ARG A 242 7.06 20.70 -3.88
N THR A 243 5.75 20.48 -3.91
CA THR A 243 5.16 19.23 -3.39
C THR A 243 5.54 18.03 -4.26
N PHE A 244 5.55 18.19 -5.59
CA PHE A 244 6.01 17.19 -6.54
C PHE A 244 7.47 16.81 -6.29
N SER A 245 8.37 17.80 -6.22
CA SER A 245 9.80 17.56 -5.93
C SER A 245 9.99 16.84 -4.61
N ASN A 246 9.26 17.23 -3.55
CA ASN A 246 9.31 16.56 -2.25
C ASN A 246 8.83 15.10 -2.31
N LEU A 247 7.78 14.81 -3.07
CA LEU A 247 7.29 13.43 -3.25
C LEU A 247 8.29 12.57 -4.03
N MET A 248 8.89 13.11 -5.09
CA MET A 248 9.95 12.45 -5.85
C MET A 248 11.18 12.15 -4.98
N MET A 249 11.63 13.13 -4.18
CA MET A 249 12.77 12.96 -3.26
C MET A 249 12.49 11.95 -2.14
N LYS A 250 11.24 11.83 -1.70
CA LYS A 250 10.80 10.81 -0.73
C LYS A 250 10.62 9.42 -1.36
N GLY A 251 10.76 9.30 -2.69
CA GLY A 251 10.54 8.06 -3.43
C GLY A 251 9.06 7.69 -3.61
N ASN A 252 8.13 8.61 -3.34
CA ASN A 252 6.69 8.41 -3.58
C ASN A 252 6.33 8.89 -4.99
N THR A 253 6.87 8.22 -6.00
CA THR A 253 6.76 8.60 -7.41
C THR A 253 5.32 8.54 -7.92
N GLN A 254 4.52 7.56 -7.50
CA GLN A 254 3.12 7.48 -7.90
C GLN A 254 2.28 8.64 -7.38
N ALA A 255 2.45 9.04 -6.12
CA ALA A 255 1.75 10.22 -5.58
C ALA A 255 2.22 11.51 -6.27
N ALA A 256 3.51 11.60 -6.63
CA ALA A 256 4.03 12.72 -7.39
C ALA A 256 3.38 12.80 -8.78
N ILE A 257 3.30 11.68 -9.50
CA ILE A 257 2.63 11.61 -10.81
C ILE A 257 1.15 11.96 -10.69
N ARG A 258 0.44 11.40 -9.68
CA ARG A 258 -0.97 11.73 -9.41
C ARG A 258 -1.17 13.23 -9.16
N LEU A 259 -0.28 13.87 -8.40
CA LEU A 259 -0.34 15.31 -8.16
C LEU A 259 -0.28 16.14 -9.45
N LEU A 260 0.41 15.65 -10.49
CA LEU A 260 0.44 16.27 -11.82
C LEU A 260 -0.80 15.91 -12.66
N SER A 261 -1.28 14.67 -12.56
CA SER A 261 -2.46 14.16 -13.27
C SER A 261 -3.79 14.69 -12.73
N ASP A 262 -3.80 15.21 -11.50
CA ASP A 262 -4.97 15.73 -10.76
C ASP A 262 -5.63 16.98 -11.38
N ARG A 263 -5.27 17.37 -12.61
CA ARG A 263 -5.99 18.45 -13.33
C ARG A 263 -7.38 18.02 -13.83
N THR A 264 -7.76 16.74 -13.77
CA THR A 264 -9.01 16.30 -14.41
C THR A 264 -9.76 15.13 -13.76
N ARG A 265 -9.39 14.66 -12.56
CA ARG A 265 -10.20 13.66 -11.85
C ARG A 265 -10.91 14.34 -10.69
N GLY A 266 -12.22 14.52 -10.87
CA GLY A 266 -13.11 15.11 -9.89
C GLY A 266 -12.88 14.49 -8.52
N LEU A 267 -12.79 15.35 -7.52
CA LEU A 267 -13.00 14.98 -6.13
C LEU A 267 -14.23 14.07 -6.09
N SER A 268 -14.15 12.95 -5.37
CA SER A 268 -15.31 12.09 -5.16
C SER A 268 -16.43 12.97 -4.64
N LEU A 269 -17.51 13.10 -5.42
CA LEU A 269 -18.66 13.88 -4.99
C LEU A 269 -19.21 13.21 -3.72
N PRO A 270 -19.63 13.98 -2.71
CA PRO A 270 -20.32 13.43 -1.55
C PRO A 270 -21.49 12.57 -2.03
N ILE A 271 -21.70 11.42 -1.40
CA ILE A 271 -22.72 10.46 -1.84
C ILE A 271 -24.14 11.06 -1.78
N ASP A 272 -24.33 11.98 -0.84
CA ASP A 272 -25.59 12.71 -0.62
C ASP A 272 -25.68 14.01 -1.44
N ALA A 273 -24.66 14.36 -2.21
CA ALA A 273 -24.71 15.54 -3.06
C ALA A 273 -25.67 15.30 -4.24
N PHE A 274 -26.42 16.33 -4.62
CA PHE A 274 -27.19 16.33 -5.86
C PHE A 274 -26.24 16.27 -7.06
N VAL A 275 -26.60 15.47 -8.06
CA VAL A 275 -25.83 15.33 -9.30
C VAL A 275 -25.72 16.68 -10.03
N CYS A 276 -26.83 17.43 -10.06
CA CYS A 276 -26.87 18.82 -10.48
C CYS A 276 -27.24 19.70 -9.26
N PRO A 277 -26.31 20.49 -8.71
CA PRO A 277 -26.59 21.37 -7.56
C PRO A 277 -27.72 22.39 -7.81
N SER A 278 -27.98 22.71 -9.08
CA SER A 278 -29.02 23.64 -9.52
C SER A 278 -30.39 22.98 -9.72
N ASP A 279 -30.47 21.65 -9.71
CA ASP A 279 -31.71 20.91 -9.95
C ASP A 279 -31.89 19.79 -8.90
N PRO A 280 -32.70 20.02 -7.86
CA PRO A 280 -33.00 19.01 -6.83
C PRO A 280 -33.68 17.76 -7.37
N SER A 281 -34.26 17.81 -8.58
CA SER A 281 -34.90 16.65 -9.21
C SER A 281 -33.91 15.70 -9.89
N SER A 282 -32.64 16.11 -10.02
CA SER A 282 -31.57 15.30 -10.62
C SER A 282 -31.17 14.06 -9.79
N GLY A 283 -31.63 13.97 -8.54
CA GLY A 283 -31.29 12.91 -7.61
C GLY A 283 -29.88 13.05 -7.03
N THR A 284 -29.55 12.20 -6.08
CA THR A 284 -28.24 12.18 -5.43
C THR A 284 -27.22 11.37 -6.23
N VAL A 285 -25.94 11.55 -5.91
CA VAL A 285 -24.87 10.66 -6.41
C VAL A 285 -25.17 9.21 -6.03
N PHE A 286 -25.72 8.96 -4.83
CA PHE A 286 -26.18 7.64 -4.40
C PHE A 286 -27.20 7.03 -5.37
N ASP A 287 -28.24 7.79 -5.76
CA ASP A 287 -29.28 7.30 -6.68
C ASP A 287 -28.71 6.95 -8.05
N SER A 288 -27.75 7.75 -8.53
CA SER A 288 -27.05 7.48 -9.78
C SER A 288 -26.17 6.24 -9.72
N LEU A 289 -25.50 6.00 -8.58
CA LEU A 289 -24.75 4.76 -8.36
C LEU A 289 -25.70 3.56 -8.29
N LEU A 290 -26.82 3.68 -7.57
CA LEU A 290 -27.82 2.62 -7.49
C LEU A 290 -28.38 2.26 -8.87
N LYS A 291 -28.62 3.25 -9.74
CA LYS A 291 -29.04 3.02 -11.13
C LYS A 291 -27.98 2.31 -11.98
N LYS A 292 -26.69 2.56 -11.73
CA LYS A 292 -25.57 1.92 -12.46
C LYS A 292 -25.32 0.47 -12.02
N HIS A 293 -25.77 0.10 -10.84
CA HIS A 293 -25.54 -1.22 -10.28
C HIS A 293 -26.87 -2.01 -10.24
N PRO A 294 -27.03 -3.09 -11.03
CA PRO A 294 -28.21 -3.93 -10.92
C PRO A 294 -28.35 -4.48 -9.51
N GLN A 295 -29.59 -4.72 -9.07
CA GLN A 295 -29.82 -5.39 -7.79
C GLN A 295 -29.02 -6.69 -7.72
N SER A 296 -28.40 -6.95 -6.57
CA SER A 296 -27.63 -8.17 -6.35
C SER A 296 -28.52 -9.37 -6.67
N LYS A 297 -28.09 -10.20 -7.61
CA LYS A 297 -28.77 -11.47 -7.88
C LYS A 297 -28.69 -12.35 -6.63
N PRO A 298 -29.70 -13.19 -6.35
CA PRO A 298 -29.59 -14.21 -5.31
C PRO A 298 -28.35 -15.06 -5.58
N VAL A 299 -27.70 -15.51 -4.51
CA VAL A 299 -26.51 -16.36 -4.60
C VAL A 299 -26.86 -17.62 -5.40
N ASP A 300 -26.13 -17.85 -6.48
CA ASP A 300 -26.23 -19.09 -7.24
C ASP A 300 -25.54 -20.21 -6.45
N PRO A 301 -26.25 -21.27 -6.02
CA PRO A 301 -25.65 -22.38 -5.29
C PRO A 301 -24.51 -23.06 -6.08
N GLY A 302 -24.59 -23.04 -7.42
CA GLY A 302 -23.52 -23.57 -8.28
C GLY A 302 -22.25 -22.71 -8.30
N ALA A 303 -22.34 -21.45 -7.87
CA ALA A 303 -21.18 -20.55 -7.72
C ALA A 303 -20.52 -20.66 -6.34
N VAL A 304 -21.15 -21.33 -5.37
CA VAL A 304 -20.58 -21.53 -4.04
C VAL A 304 -19.78 -22.82 -4.03
N LEU A 305 -18.49 -22.70 -3.70
CA LEU A 305 -17.65 -23.85 -3.42
C LEU A 305 -18.27 -24.62 -2.24
N SER A 306 -18.87 -25.78 -2.54
CA SER A 306 -19.56 -26.62 -1.57
C SER A 306 -18.61 -27.53 -0.80
N ASP A 307 -17.37 -27.64 -1.28
CA ASP A 307 -16.33 -28.43 -0.62
C ASP A 307 -15.92 -27.76 0.69
N SER A 308 -15.95 -28.52 1.78
CA SER A 308 -15.37 -28.09 3.04
C SER A 308 -13.92 -27.68 2.80
N VAL A 309 -13.58 -26.43 3.12
CA VAL A 309 -12.18 -25.97 3.06
C VAL A 309 -11.35 -26.93 3.91
N PRO A 310 -10.30 -27.56 3.35
CA PRO A 310 -9.50 -28.52 4.10
C PRO A 310 -8.96 -27.88 5.38
N ASP A 311 -9.06 -28.60 6.49
CA ASP A 311 -8.46 -28.16 7.74
C ASP A 311 -6.97 -27.92 7.51
N THR A 312 -6.58 -26.66 7.65
CA THR A 312 -5.24 -26.21 7.30
C THR A 312 -4.37 -26.28 8.54
N HIS A 313 -3.42 -27.20 8.58
CA HIS A 313 -2.56 -27.38 9.76
C HIS A 313 -1.74 -26.09 10.03
N PRO A 314 -1.68 -25.58 11.28
CA PRO A 314 -1.05 -24.29 11.61
C PRO A 314 0.39 -24.12 11.11
N ILE A 315 1.14 -25.24 11.04
CA ILE A 315 2.53 -25.29 10.54
C ILE A 315 2.71 -24.68 9.14
N LEU A 316 1.67 -24.69 8.30
CA LEU A 316 1.71 -24.10 6.96
C LEU A 316 1.95 -22.58 7.01
N TYR A 317 1.64 -21.95 8.13
CA TYR A 317 1.73 -20.51 8.34
C TYR A 317 2.88 -20.10 9.26
N ASP A 318 3.69 -21.04 9.78
CA ASP A 318 4.87 -20.73 10.61
C ASP A 318 5.92 -19.89 9.86
N GLY A 319 5.96 -20.03 8.53
CA GLY A 319 6.80 -19.19 7.67
C GLY A 319 6.38 -17.72 7.63
N ILE A 320 5.20 -17.36 8.13
CA ILE A 320 4.79 -15.97 8.34
C ILE A 320 5.46 -15.47 9.61
N ASP A 321 6.70 -15.00 9.50
CA ASP A 321 7.48 -14.46 10.60
C ASP A 321 7.72 -12.94 10.45
N GLY A 322 8.36 -12.33 11.46
CA GLY A 322 8.70 -10.90 11.42
C GLY A 322 9.65 -10.54 10.28
N GLN A 323 10.52 -11.46 9.83
CA GLN A 323 11.44 -11.20 8.72
C GLN A 323 10.69 -11.14 7.38
N LEU A 324 9.72 -12.02 7.17
CA LEU A 324 8.83 -12.00 6.02
C LEU A 324 8.01 -10.71 6.01
N VAL A 325 7.41 -10.33 7.14
CA VAL A 325 6.67 -9.07 7.27
C VAL A 325 7.57 -7.87 6.98
N ARG A 326 8.79 -7.84 7.51
CA ARG A 326 9.75 -6.76 7.25
C ARG A 326 10.13 -6.66 5.76
N LYS A 327 10.35 -7.81 5.11
CA LYS A 327 10.64 -7.89 3.67
C LYS A 327 9.44 -7.46 2.83
N ALA A 328 8.23 -7.83 3.22
CA ALA A 328 6.99 -7.37 2.59
C ALA A 328 6.79 -5.87 2.78
N ALA A 329 7.04 -5.35 3.99
CA ALA A 329 6.94 -3.93 4.31
C ALA A 329 7.80 -3.09 3.36
N LEU A 330 9.06 -3.49 3.13
CA LEU A 330 9.98 -2.81 2.21
C LEU A 330 9.45 -2.66 0.77
N ARG A 331 8.53 -3.53 0.35
CA ARG A 331 7.90 -3.51 -0.98
C ARG A 331 6.58 -2.77 -1.02
N LEU A 332 6.09 -2.28 0.13
CA LEU A 332 4.84 -1.53 0.20
C LEU A 332 4.91 -0.28 -0.66
N SER A 333 3.86 -0.08 -1.45
CA SER A 333 3.57 1.14 -2.17
C SER A 333 2.09 1.44 -2.01
N GLY A 334 1.71 2.72 -2.07
CA GLY A 334 0.32 3.12 -1.90
C GLY A 334 0.13 4.30 -0.96
N ALA A 335 -1.09 4.82 -0.99
CA ALA A 335 -1.56 5.90 -0.13
C ALA A 335 -1.86 5.40 1.29
N ALA A 336 -2.26 6.31 2.15
CA ALA A 336 -2.74 5.99 3.49
C ALA A 336 -4.02 5.15 3.43
N GLY A 337 -4.07 4.12 4.29
CA GLY A 337 -5.28 3.35 4.57
C GLY A 337 -6.15 4.01 5.66
N PRO A 338 -7.08 3.28 6.28
CA PRO A 338 -8.00 3.80 7.30
C PRO A 338 -7.30 4.32 8.57
N SER A 339 -6.04 3.95 8.82
CA SER A 339 -5.24 4.49 9.92
C SER A 339 -4.57 5.83 9.60
N GLY A 340 -4.65 6.31 8.35
CA GLY A 340 -3.91 7.48 7.89
C GLY A 340 -2.41 7.26 7.66
N VAL A 341 -1.87 6.08 7.99
CA VAL A 341 -0.45 5.75 7.79
C VAL A 341 -0.21 5.31 6.34
N ASP A 342 0.64 6.04 5.61
CA ASP A 342 1.00 5.70 4.23
C ASP A 342 2.10 4.62 4.14
N SER A 343 2.34 4.12 2.93
CA SER A 343 3.37 3.11 2.67
C SER A 343 4.78 3.56 3.06
N VAL A 344 5.10 4.86 2.97
CA VAL A 344 6.41 5.41 3.31
C VAL A 344 6.64 5.38 4.82
N GLN A 345 5.65 5.80 5.59
CA GLN A 345 5.68 5.78 7.04
C GLN A 345 5.65 4.35 7.55
N MET A 346 4.78 3.48 7.02
CA MET A 346 4.73 2.06 7.39
C MET A 346 6.08 1.37 7.17
N ARG A 347 6.71 1.55 6.00
CA ARG A 347 8.08 1.07 5.75
C ARG A 347 9.04 1.50 6.85
N ARG A 348 9.01 2.77 7.21
CA ARG A 348 9.88 3.32 8.26
C ARG A 348 9.61 2.71 9.64
N LEU A 349 8.34 2.52 10.01
CA LEU A 349 7.96 1.88 11.28
C LEU A 349 8.53 0.46 11.38
N CYS A 350 8.55 -0.30 10.29
CA CYS A 350 9.09 -1.66 10.23
C CYS A 350 10.62 -1.75 10.14
N VAL A 351 11.37 -0.67 9.92
CA VAL A 351 12.82 -0.78 9.67
C VAL A 351 13.72 0.19 10.44
N SER A 352 13.21 1.31 10.95
CA SER A 352 14.06 2.41 11.45
C SER A 352 14.10 2.57 12.97
N PHE A 353 13.43 1.70 13.74
CA PHE A 353 13.29 1.80 15.20
C PHE A 353 13.94 0.63 15.95
N GLY A 354 14.96 -0.01 15.37
CA GLY A 354 15.72 -1.09 16.01
C GLY A 354 14.80 -2.23 16.47
N LEU A 355 14.96 -2.65 17.74
CA LEU A 355 14.15 -3.71 18.34
C LEU A 355 12.64 -3.43 18.26
N ARG A 356 12.21 -2.16 18.39
CA ARG A 356 10.78 -1.83 18.31
C ARG A 356 10.20 -2.10 16.91
N SER A 357 10.99 -1.88 15.86
CA SER A 357 10.59 -2.26 14.50
C SER A 357 10.44 -3.77 14.34
N GLU A 358 11.31 -4.54 14.99
CA GLU A 358 11.23 -6.00 15.00
C GLU A 358 9.98 -6.49 15.73
N ASP A 359 9.69 -5.94 16.92
CA ASP A 359 8.46 -6.24 17.67
C ASP A 359 7.20 -5.91 16.86
N LEU A 360 7.21 -4.81 16.11
CA LEU A 360 6.10 -4.46 15.22
C LEU A 360 5.93 -5.49 14.10
N CYS A 361 7.02 -5.96 13.50
CA CYS A 361 6.94 -6.97 12.46
C CYS A 361 6.45 -8.31 13.02
N ASN A 362 6.91 -8.70 14.22
CA ASN A 362 6.49 -9.93 14.89
C ASN A 362 5.01 -9.90 15.28
N SER A 363 4.52 -8.78 15.82
CA SER A 363 3.10 -8.61 16.16
C SER A 363 2.20 -8.62 14.93
N LEU A 364 2.60 -7.98 13.83
CA LEU A 364 1.88 -8.08 12.54
C LEU A 364 1.88 -9.51 11.98
N ALA A 365 2.97 -10.26 12.15
CA ALA A 365 3.05 -11.66 11.77
C ALA A 365 2.09 -12.51 12.62
N ALA A 366 1.97 -12.23 13.92
CA ALA A 366 1.00 -12.89 14.79
C ALA A 366 -0.45 -12.64 14.34
N VAL A 367 -0.80 -11.40 13.98
CA VAL A 367 -2.11 -11.09 13.38
C VAL A 367 -2.36 -11.90 12.11
N ALA A 368 -1.38 -11.92 11.19
CA ALA A 368 -1.51 -12.63 9.93
C ALA A 368 -1.68 -14.15 10.14
N ARG A 369 -0.87 -14.78 11.00
CA ARG A 369 -1.00 -16.20 11.33
C ARG A 369 -2.35 -16.52 11.97
N ARG A 370 -2.81 -15.69 12.92
CA ARG A 370 -4.12 -15.88 13.56
C ARG A 370 -5.25 -15.91 12.54
N LEU A 371 -5.27 -14.96 11.61
CA LEU A 371 -6.28 -14.87 10.56
C LEU A 371 -6.23 -16.05 9.56
N CYS A 372 -5.08 -16.72 9.44
CA CYS A 372 -4.92 -17.90 8.58
C CYS A 372 -5.34 -19.21 9.27
N VAL A 373 -5.31 -19.27 10.61
CA VAL A 373 -5.49 -20.51 11.38
C VAL A 373 -6.85 -20.57 12.09
N SER A 374 -7.46 -19.42 12.38
CA SER A 374 -8.67 -19.37 13.21
C SER A 374 -9.72 -18.46 12.61
N TYR A 375 -10.98 -18.92 12.64
CA TYR A 375 -12.12 -18.05 12.47
C TYR A 375 -12.23 -17.12 13.68
N VAL A 376 -12.41 -15.83 13.41
CA VAL A 376 -12.56 -14.78 14.42
C VAL A 376 -13.89 -14.07 14.21
N ASP A 377 -14.43 -13.49 15.28
CA ASP A 377 -15.64 -12.69 15.20
C ASP A 377 -15.44 -11.50 14.22
N PRO A 378 -16.27 -11.34 13.18
CA PRO A 378 -16.12 -10.27 12.20
C PRO A 378 -16.15 -8.84 12.79
N THR A 379 -16.79 -8.67 13.96
CA THR A 379 -16.97 -7.35 14.58
C THR A 379 -15.63 -6.70 14.97
N CYS A 380 -14.64 -7.49 15.42
CA CYS A 380 -13.31 -6.97 15.78
C CYS A 380 -12.46 -6.60 14.55
N LEU A 381 -12.83 -7.08 13.35
CA LEU A 381 -12.14 -6.81 12.09
C LEU A 381 -12.68 -5.59 11.35
N ALA A 382 -13.87 -5.08 11.70
CA ALA A 382 -14.60 -4.07 10.93
C ALA A 382 -13.73 -2.84 10.59
N SER A 383 -13.06 -2.27 11.60
CA SER A 383 -12.19 -1.10 11.42
C SER A 383 -10.94 -1.39 10.61
N PHE A 384 -10.37 -2.59 10.75
CA PHE A 384 -9.16 -3.02 10.02
C PHE A 384 -9.44 -3.28 8.54
N LEU A 385 -10.64 -3.76 8.22
CA LEU A 385 -11.09 -4.03 6.86
C LEU A 385 -11.75 -2.80 6.21
N SER A 386 -12.04 -1.76 6.99
CA SER A 386 -12.57 -0.49 6.46
C SER A 386 -11.61 0.10 5.41
N GLY A 387 -12.17 0.68 4.35
CA GLY A 387 -11.36 1.26 3.26
C GLY A 387 -10.66 0.25 2.33
N ARG A 388 -10.85 -1.06 2.52
CA ARG A 388 -10.49 -2.09 1.51
C ARG A 388 -11.56 -2.26 0.42
N LEU A 389 -12.56 -1.38 0.38
CA LEU A 389 -13.60 -1.41 -0.63
C LEU A 389 -13.02 -1.09 -2.01
N ILE A 390 -13.43 -1.90 -2.98
CA ILE A 390 -13.23 -1.72 -4.41
C ILE A 390 -13.49 -0.25 -4.74
N ALA A 391 -12.51 0.44 -5.30
CA ALA A 391 -12.73 1.78 -5.83
C ALA A 391 -13.79 1.65 -6.93
N LEU A 392 -15.04 2.01 -6.62
CA LEU A 392 -16.07 2.28 -7.61
C LEU A 392 -15.67 3.59 -8.30
N THR A 393 -14.64 3.55 -9.13
CA THR A 393 -14.35 4.63 -10.07
C THR A 393 -15.44 4.59 -11.12
N SER A 394 -16.61 5.15 -10.83
CA SER A 394 -17.50 5.58 -11.90
C SER A 394 -16.84 6.81 -12.51
N VAL A 395 -16.13 6.63 -13.62
CA VAL A 395 -15.96 7.74 -14.55
C VAL A 395 -17.37 8.02 -15.07
N PRO A 396 -17.98 9.20 -14.86
CA PRO A 396 -19.04 9.62 -15.73
C PRO A 396 -18.36 9.91 -17.07
N GLU A 397 -18.52 9.01 -18.03
CA GLU A 397 -18.28 9.36 -19.42
C GLU A 397 -19.25 10.50 -19.77
N PHE A 398 -18.79 11.73 -19.60
CA PHE A 398 -19.35 12.86 -20.32
C PHE A 398 -18.75 12.77 -21.72
N VAL A 399 -19.39 11.97 -22.57
CA VAL A 399 -19.33 12.17 -24.01
C VAL A 399 -20.24 13.36 -24.30
N LEU A 400 -19.62 14.49 -24.64
CA LEU A 400 -20.20 15.48 -25.54
C LEU A 400 -19.19 15.72 -26.67
#